data_AF-A0A7S3IRV1-F1
#
_entry.id   AF-A0A7S3IRV1-F1
#
_cell.length_a   1.000
_cell.length_b   1.000
_cell.length_c   1.000
_cell.angle_alpha   90.00
_cell.angle_beta   90.00
_cell.angle_gamma   90.00
#
_symmetry.space_group_name_H-M   'P 1'
#
loop_
_entity.id
_entity.type
_entity.pdbx_description
1 polymer ?
#
loop_
_entity_poly.entity_id
_entity_poly.type
_entity_poly.pdbx_seq_one_letter_code
_entity_poly.pdbx_strand_id
1 'polypeptide(L)'
;MAGAALIPDYYKEKMNIAFFLAPPAAMSNNSVTILNIMAIKANRVILKNFVDLIHMWNIIPYNYLASGTASLVCDLFDGKFCNWIMSMFADEDPTIDYTERYDVYMSNLPSGAGYLNYLHYGQLVREKTEVFKRLDYESKKKNKKHYGQ
;
A
#
# COMPACT_ATOMS: atom_id res chain seq x y z
N MET A 1 -0.76 -4.32 -11.16
CA MET A 1 -0.03 -4.40 -12.45
C MET A 1 1.08 -5.45 -12.49
N ALA A 2 1.61 -5.94 -11.35
CA ALA A 2 2.63 -7.00 -11.35
C ALA A 2 2.26 -8.25 -12.17
N GLY A 3 0.98 -8.65 -12.15
CA GLY A 3 0.49 -9.81 -12.90
C GLY A 3 0.55 -9.64 -14.43
N ALA A 4 0.40 -8.42 -14.95
CA ALA A 4 0.41 -8.18 -16.39
C ALA A 4 1.80 -8.41 -17.01
N ALA A 5 2.86 -8.10 -16.27
CA ALA A 5 4.23 -8.37 -16.69
C ALA A 5 4.55 -9.88 -16.74
N LEU A 6 3.74 -10.75 -16.10
CA LEU A 6 4.00 -12.20 -16.05
C LEU A 6 3.37 -12.96 -17.22
N ILE A 7 2.35 -12.40 -17.87
CA ILE A 7 1.66 -12.99 -19.02
C ILE A 7 1.45 -11.92 -20.11
N PRO A 8 2.54 -11.34 -20.64
CA PRO A 8 2.46 -10.17 -21.50
C PRO A 8 1.67 -10.43 -22.79
N ASP A 9 1.74 -11.65 -23.34
CA ASP A 9 1.07 -11.98 -24.61
C ASP A 9 -0.44 -11.94 -24.47
N TYR A 10 -0.99 -12.46 -23.37
CA TYR A 10 -2.42 -12.38 -23.07
C TYR A 10 -2.90 -10.92 -23.01
N TYR A 11 -2.21 -10.05 -22.28
CA TYR A 11 -2.64 -8.67 -22.14
C TYR A 11 -2.45 -7.85 -23.42
N LYS A 12 -1.39 -8.11 -24.18
CA LYS A 12 -1.17 -7.46 -25.49
C LYS A 12 -2.28 -7.81 -26.49
N GLU A 13 -2.79 -9.04 -26.47
CA GLU A 13 -3.88 -9.45 -27.35
C GLU A 13 -5.23 -8.86 -26.92
N LYS A 14 -5.46 -8.71 -25.61
CA LYS A 14 -6.77 -8.30 -25.07
C LYS A 14 -6.94 -6.79 -24.83
N MET A 15 -5.85 -6.03 -24.72
CA MET A 15 -5.90 -4.60 -24.42
C MET A 15 -5.46 -3.77 -25.62
N ASN A 16 -6.39 -3.01 -26.19
CA ASN A 16 -6.09 -2.09 -27.29
C ASN A 16 -5.39 -0.81 -26.81
N ILE A 17 -5.80 -0.30 -25.63
CA ILE A 17 -5.28 0.93 -25.03
C ILE A 17 -5.25 0.73 -23.51
N ALA A 18 -4.17 1.19 -22.87
CA ALA A 18 -4.04 1.23 -21.42
C ALA A 18 -3.72 2.66 -20.96
N PHE A 19 -4.61 3.23 -20.14
CA PHE A 19 -4.38 4.53 -19.51
C PHE A 19 -3.80 4.30 -18.12
N PHE A 20 -2.62 4.87 -17.88
CA PHE A 20 -1.93 4.78 -16.59
C PHE A 20 -1.94 6.14 -15.90
N LEU A 21 -2.73 6.25 -14.82
CA LEU A 21 -2.76 7.44 -13.98
C LEU A 21 -1.83 7.19 -12.78
N ALA A 22 -0.74 7.97 -12.69
CA ALA A 22 0.33 7.82 -11.69
C ALA A 22 0.88 6.37 -11.56
N PRO A 23 1.44 5.76 -12.64
CA PRO A 23 1.89 4.37 -12.61
C PRO A 23 3.09 4.14 -11.68
N PRO A 24 2.97 3.35 -10.60
CA PRO A 24 4.09 3.02 -9.74
C PRO A 24 4.81 1.78 -10.30
N ALA A 25 5.83 2.01 -11.15
CA ALA A 25 6.70 0.93 -11.64
C ALA A 25 7.93 0.73 -10.74
N ALA A 26 8.53 1.82 -10.29
CA ALA A 26 9.64 1.83 -9.34
C ALA A 26 9.32 2.80 -8.20
N MET A 27 9.88 2.55 -7.02
CA MET A 27 9.53 3.24 -5.77
C MET A 27 10.73 3.91 -5.09
N SER A 28 11.91 3.91 -5.73
CA SER A 28 13.18 4.43 -5.22
C SER A 28 13.13 5.89 -4.77
N ASN A 29 12.24 6.69 -5.38
CA ASN A 29 12.06 8.11 -5.07
C ASN A 29 10.70 8.41 -4.42
N ASN A 30 10.08 7.42 -3.78
CA ASN A 30 8.76 7.58 -3.17
C ASN A 30 8.84 8.34 -1.83
N SER A 31 8.02 9.38 -1.66
CA SER A 31 7.95 10.22 -0.45
C SER A 31 6.91 9.75 0.58
N VAL A 32 6.11 8.73 0.28
CA VAL A 32 5.00 8.30 1.14
C VAL A 32 5.56 7.71 2.44
N THR A 33 5.13 8.27 3.57
CA THR A 33 5.72 7.99 4.89
C THR A 33 5.60 6.52 5.28
N ILE A 34 4.42 5.90 5.14
CA ILE A 34 4.25 4.49 5.56
C ILE A 34 5.16 3.54 4.77
N LEU A 35 5.39 3.81 3.48
CA LEU A 35 6.25 2.99 2.63
C LEU A 35 7.73 3.16 3.01
N ASN A 36 8.14 4.38 3.36
CA ASN A 36 9.48 4.66 3.88
C ASN A 36 9.73 4.00 5.24
N ILE A 37 8.72 3.93 6.13
CA ILE A 37 8.84 3.17 7.39
C ILE A 37 8.99 1.67 7.09
N MET A 38 8.21 1.15 6.14
CA MET A 38 8.31 -0.26 5.70
C MET A 38 9.57 -0.56 4.88
N ALA A 39 10.31 0.46 4.44
CA ALA A 39 11.62 0.30 3.83
C ALA A 39 12.61 -0.31 4.83
N ILE A 40 12.49 -0.01 6.12
CA ILE A 40 13.41 -0.53 7.14
C ILE A 40 13.13 -2.02 7.38
N LYS A 41 14.13 -2.88 7.19
CA LYS A 41 13.99 -4.35 7.32
C LYS A 41 13.53 -4.76 8.72
N ALA A 42 14.04 -4.13 9.76
CA ALA A 42 13.62 -4.40 11.15
C ALA A 42 12.11 -4.20 11.32
N ASN A 43 11.55 -3.10 10.79
CA ASN A 43 10.12 -2.81 10.85
C ASN A 43 9.30 -3.87 10.13
N ARG A 44 9.75 -4.33 8.96
CA ARG A 44 9.07 -5.41 8.23
C ARG A 44 9.04 -6.73 9.00
N VAL A 45 10.16 -7.11 9.61
CA VAL A 45 10.25 -8.34 10.41
C VAL A 45 9.35 -8.25 11.64
N ILE A 46 9.37 -7.11 12.34
CA ILE A 46 8.50 -6.86 13.50
C ILE A 46 7.04 -6.95 13.09
N LEU A 47 6.63 -6.20 12.04
CA LEU A 47 5.25 -6.19 11.56
C LEU A 47 4.80 -7.59 11.13
N LYS A 48 5.63 -8.30 10.37
CA LYS A 48 5.32 -9.66 9.94
C LYS A 48 5.12 -10.60 11.14
N ASN A 49 6.02 -10.58 12.11
CA ASN A 49 5.90 -11.45 13.29
C ASN A 49 4.68 -11.09 14.14
N PHE A 50 4.39 -9.81 14.28
CA PHE A 50 3.20 -9.33 14.99
C PHE A 50 1.92 -9.79 14.28
N VAL A 51 1.79 -9.52 12.98
CA VAL A 51 0.63 -9.93 12.16
C VAL A 51 0.46 -11.45 12.16
N ASP A 52 1.54 -12.21 12.00
CA ASP A 52 1.51 -13.67 12.05
C ASP A 52 1.05 -14.17 13.44
N LEU A 53 1.43 -13.49 14.52
CA LEU A 53 1.05 -13.84 15.90
C LEU A 53 -0.44 -13.63 16.15
N ILE A 54 -0.97 -12.46 15.80
CA ILE A 54 -2.38 -12.10 16.05
C ILE A 54 -3.32 -12.52 14.90
N HIS A 55 -2.79 -13.19 13.86
CA HIS A 55 -3.52 -13.65 12.68
C HIS A 55 -4.25 -12.52 11.92
N MET A 56 -3.67 -11.31 11.93
CA MET A 56 -4.27 -10.12 11.33
C MET A 56 -3.72 -9.88 9.92
N TRP A 57 -4.18 -10.67 8.95
CA TRP A 57 -3.65 -10.67 7.58
C TRP A 57 -3.96 -9.40 6.78
N ASN A 58 -4.98 -8.65 7.20
CA ASN A 58 -5.37 -7.37 6.65
C ASN A 58 -5.13 -6.30 7.73
N ILE A 59 -4.21 -5.36 7.46
CA ILE A 59 -3.84 -4.33 8.43
C ILE A 59 -4.96 -3.30 8.59
N ILE A 60 -5.75 -3.08 7.52
CA ILE A 60 -6.81 -2.07 7.50
C ILE A 60 -8.07 -2.69 6.89
N PRO A 61 -8.74 -3.60 7.61
CA PRO A 61 -9.94 -4.22 7.09
C PRO A 61 -11.06 -3.18 6.95
N TYR A 62 -11.64 -3.09 5.76
CA TYR A 62 -12.89 -2.36 5.60
C TYR A 62 -13.98 -3.06 6.41
N ASN A 63 -14.52 -2.39 7.43
CA ASN A 63 -15.75 -2.82 8.07
C ASN A 63 -16.67 -1.61 8.28
N TYR A 64 -17.98 -1.83 8.12
CA TYR A 64 -19.00 -0.76 8.22
C TYR A 64 -19.07 -0.11 9.61
N LEU A 65 -18.56 -0.78 10.66
CA LEU A 65 -18.42 -0.19 11.99
C LEU A 65 -17.26 0.82 12.06
N ALA A 66 -16.20 0.59 11.29
CA ALA A 66 -15.07 1.50 11.16
C ALA A 66 -15.43 2.72 10.32
N SER A 67 -16.37 2.67 9.37
CA SER A 67 -16.75 3.89 8.62
C SER A 67 -17.47 4.91 9.51
N GLY A 68 -18.44 4.46 10.34
CA GLY A 68 -19.13 5.35 11.27
C GLY A 68 -18.22 5.85 12.40
N THR A 69 -17.36 4.97 12.93
CA THR A 69 -16.38 5.35 13.96
C THR A 69 -15.29 6.25 13.39
N ALA A 70 -14.83 6.02 12.17
CA ALA A 70 -13.83 6.85 11.50
C ALA A 70 -14.39 8.25 11.25
N SER A 71 -15.60 8.40 10.71
CA SER A 71 -16.22 9.72 10.55
C SER A 71 -16.34 10.45 11.89
N LEU A 72 -16.82 9.78 12.94
CA LEU A 72 -16.95 10.38 14.27
C LEU A 72 -15.60 10.79 14.87
N VAL A 73 -14.56 9.97 14.69
CA VAL A 73 -13.19 10.30 15.13
C VAL A 73 -12.61 11.43 14.29
N CYS A 74 -12.84 11.46 12.97
CA CYS A 74 -12.43 12.57 12.12
C CYS A 74 -13.05 13.89 12.60
N ASP A 75 -14.35 13.90 12.83
CA ASP A 75 -15.10 15.07 13.27
C ASP A 75 -14.66 15.54 14.67
N LEU A 76 -14.40 14.61 15.59
CA LEU A 76 -13.95 14.90 16.96
C LEU A 76 -12.60 15.64 17.00
N PHE A 77 -11.76 15.45 15.99
CA PHE A 77 -10.42 16.07 15.90
C PHE A 77 -10.35 17.16 14.83
N ASP A 78 -11.47 17.80 14.47
CA ASP A 78 -11.57 18.85 13.44
C ASP A 78 -10.90 18.43 12.11
N GLY A 79 -11.04 17.16 11.72
CA GLY A 79 -10.43 16.58 10.51
C GLY A 79 -8.91 16.36 10.59
N LYS A 80 -8.19 16.97 11.54
CA LYS A 80 -6.70 16.92 11.61
C LYS A 80 -6.16 15.50 11.73
N PHE A 81 -6.83 14.64 12.50
CA PHE A 81 -6.43 13.24 12.63
C PHE A 81 -6.54 12.50 11.31
N CYS A 82 -7.59 12.78 10.54
CA CYS A 82 -7.85 12.12 9.26
C CYS A 82 -6.96 12.66 8.14
N ASN A 83 -6.62 13.95 8.15
CA ASN A 83 -5.57 14.51 7.30
C ASN A 83 -4.21 13.86 7.60
N TRP A 84 -3.88 13.69 8.88
CA TRP A 84 -2.65 13.02 9.27
C TRP A 84 -2.60 11.55 8.80
N ILE A 85 -3.70 10.80 8.91
CA ILE A 85 -3.74 9.44 8.35
C ILE A 85 -3.63 9.49 6.82
N MET A 86 -4.36 10.38 6.15
CA MET A 86 -4.30 10.51 4.68
C MET A 86 -2.88 10.80 4.20
N SER A 87 -2.20 11.79 4.78
CA SER A 87 -0.82 12.14 4.45
C SER A 87 0.19 11.01 4.71
N MET A 88 -0.16 9.99 5.51
CA MET A 88 0.68 8.79 5.64
C MET A 88 0.59 7.83 4.45
N PHE A 89 -0.55 7.78 3.77
CA PHE A 89 -0.85 6.81 2.71
C PHE A 89 -0.90 7.42 1.30
N ALA A 90 -1.23 8.70 1.20
CA ALA A 90 -1.39 9.45 -0.04
C ALA A 90 -0.63 10.78 0.04
N ASP A 91 -0.32 11.34 -1.13
CA ASP A 91 0.15 12.71 -1.23
C ASP A 91 -1.06 13.63 -1.08
N GLU A 92 -1.11 14.38 0.02
CA GLU A 92 -2.19 15.32 0.34
C GLU A 92 -1.78 16.70 -0.13
N ASP A 93 -2.61 17.35 -0.96
CA ASP A 93 -2.45 18.74 -1.34
C ASP A 93 -3.74 19.52 -1.05
N PRO A 94 -3.84 20.15 0.14
CA PRO A 94 -5.02 20.92 0.54
C PRO A 94 -5.39 22.09 -0.39
N THR A 95 -4.51 22.48 -1.33
CA THR A 95 -4.77 23.57 -2.28
C THR A 95 -5.61 23.14 -3.48
N ILE A 96 -5.60 21.84 -3.80
CA ILE A 96 -6.36 21.25 -4.92
C ILE A 96 -7.36 20.18 -4.43
N ASP A 97 -7.11 19.59 -3.27
CA ASP A 97 -7.97 18.57 -2.70
C ASP A 97 -9.20 19.18 -2.03
N TYR A 98 -10.35 18.53 -2.22
CA TYR A 98 -11.58 18.97 -1.57
C TYR A 98 -11.64 18.46 -0.12
N THR A 99 -10.92 19.15 0.76
CA THR A 99 -10.70 18.80 2.18
C THR A 99 -11.98 18.67 2.99
N GLU A 100 -13.04 19.42 2.65
CA GLU A 100 -14.36 19.32 3.28
C GLU A 100 -15.02 17.94 3.10
N ARG A 101 -14.51 17.11 2.19
CA ARG A 101 -15.04 15.77 1.87
C ARG A 101 -14.13 14.61 2.27
N TYR A 102 -13.14 14.88 3.10
CA TYR A 102 -12.21 13.85 3.57
C TYR A 102 -12.91 12.78 4.43
N ASP A 103 -14.00 13.13 5.11
CA ASP A 103 -14.89 12.18 5.77
C ASP A 103 -15.34 11.06 4.82
N VAL A 104 -15.77 11.41 3.60
CA VAL A 104 -16.22 10.45 2.61
C VAL A 104 -15.04 9.67 2.04
N TYR A 105 -13.92 10.32 1.74
CA TYR A 105 -12.73 9.62 1.24
C TYR A 105 -12.22 8.60 2.25
N MET A 106 -12.11 8.99 3.53
CA MET A 106 -11.67 8.14 4.64
C MET A 106 -12.67 7.04 5.00
N SER A 107 -13.97 7.25 4.74
CA SER A 107 -14.95 6.18 4.90
C SER A 107 -14.78 5.06 3.88
N ASN A 108 -14.06 5.30 2.77
CA ASN A 108 -13.82 4.32 1.69
C ASN A 108 -12.34 3.92 1.56
N LEU A 109 -11.43 4.73 2.09
CA LEU A 109 -9.99 4.55 1.98
C LEU A 109 -9.35 4.43 3.37
N PRO A 110 -8.47 3.43 3.57
CA PRO A 110 -8.12 2.36 2.64
C PRO A 110 -9.19 1.27 2.60
N SER A 111 -9.44 0.69 1.43
CA SER A 111 -10.40 -0.42 1.23
C SER A 111 -9.83 -1.81 1.56
N GLY A 112 -8.73 -1.84 2.32
CA GLY A 112 -8.03 -3.05 2.69
C GLY A 112 -6.89 -3.45 1.77
N ALA A 113 -5.80 -3.90 2.40
CA ALA A 113 -4.65 -4.46 1.72
C ALA A 113 -4.01 -5.51 2.62
N GLY A 114 -3.66 -6.65 2.03
CA GLY A 114 -2.90 -7.68 2.72
C GLY A 114 -1.56 -7.10 3.20
N TYR A 115 -1.13 -7.47 4.40
CA TYR A 115 0.10 -6.92 5.00
C TYR A 115 1.34 -7.09 4.09
N LEU A 116 1.38 -8.16 3.31
CA LEU A 116 2.44 -8.45 2.35
C LEU A 116 2.59 -7.35 1.27
N ASN A 117 1.52 -6.61 0.94
CA ASN A 117 1.60 -5.49 -0.01
C ASN A 117 2.48 -4.38 0.55
N TYR A 118 2.29 -4.00 1.83
CA TYR A 118 3.11 -2.98 2.48
C TYR A 118 4.57 -3.42 2.60
N LEU A 119 4.80 -4.70 2.93
CA LEU A 119 6.16 -5.25 2.95
C LEU A 119 6.81 -5.20 1.57
N HIS A 120 6.05 -5.55 0.52
CA HIS A 120 6.53 -5.55 -0.85
C HIS A 120 6.90 -4.15 -1.33
N TYR A 121 6.01 -3.17 -1.17
CA TYR A 121 6.30 -1.79 -1.56
C TYR A 121 7.48 -1.21 -0.77
N GLY A 122 7.58 -1.50 0.53
CA GLY A 122 8.74 -1.10 1.33
C GLY A 122 10.07 -1.67 0.80
N GLN A 123 10.08 -2.88 0.25
CA GLN A 123 11.28 -3.43 -0.39
C GLN A 123 11.68 -2.63 -1.63
N LEU A 124 10.70 -2.25 -2.46
CA LEU A 124 10.95 -1.48 -3.69
C LEU A 124 11.47 -0.07 -3.39
N VAL A 125 11.07 0.55 -2.28
CA VAL A 125 11.57 1.88 -1.88
C VAL A 125 13.09 1.89 -1.65
N ARG A 126 13.69 0.77 -1.24
CA ARG A 126 15.15 0.68 -0.97
C ARG A 126 16.00 0.32 -2.15
N GLU A 127 15.39 -0.03 -3.27
CA GLU A 127 16.14 -0.41 -4.44
C GLU A 127 16.96 0.78 -4.92
N LYS A 128 18.27 0.57 -5.13
CA LYS A 128 19.18 1.65 -5.56
C LYS A 128 19.01 2.02 -7.03
N THR A 129 18.22 1.22 -7.75
CA THR A 129 17.97 1.33 -9.17
C THR A 129 16.48 1.24 -9.39
N GLU A 130 15.98 1.91 -10.42
CA GLU A 130 14.59 1.87 -10.85
C GLU A 130 14.22 0.44 -11.30
N VAL A 131 13.72 -0.39 -10.39
CA VAL A 131 13.42 -1.80 -10.64
C VAL A 131 12.05 -2.16 -10.11
N PHE A 132 11.41 -3.06 -10.86
CA PHE A 132 10.17 -3.69 -10.49
C PHE A 132 10.41 -5.17 -10.30
N LYS A 133 10.34 -5.62 -9.04
CA LYS A 133 10.65 -7.00 -8.63
C LYS A 133 9.46 -7.65 -7.96
N ARG A 134 9.50 -8.98 -7.82
CA ARG A 134 8.54 -9.70 -6.97
C ARG A 134 8.90 -9.53 -5.49
N LEU A 135 7.91 -9.72 -4.61
CA LEU A 135 8.11 -9.74 -3.16
C LEU A 135 9.23 -10.71 -2.76
N ASP A 136 10.20 -10.24 -1.98
CA ASP A 136 11.14 -11.10 -1.31
C ASP A 136 10.52 -11.56 0.03
N TYR A 137 10.33 -12.86 0.22
CA TYR A 137 9.82 -13.41 1.49
C TYR A 137 10.87 -13.39 2.61
N GLU A 138 12.02 -12.75 2.36
CA GLU A 138 13.20 -12.68 3.23
C GLU A 138 13.70 -14.07 3.65
N SER A 139 13.44 -15.08 2.80
CA SER A 139 13.80 -16.48 3.02
C SER A 139 13.96 -17.18 1.68
N LYS A 140 15.18 -17.68 1.41
CA LYS A 140 15.48 -18.46 0.19
C LYS A 140 14.53 -19.64 0.01
N LYS A 141 14.21 -20.36 1.10
CA LYS A 141 13.28 -21.50 1.06
C LYS A 141 11.87 -21.07 0.62
N LYS A 142 11.39 -19.92 1.11
CA LYS A 142 10.06 -19.39 0.73
C LYS A 142 10.07 -18.86 -0.70
N ASN A 143 11.08 -18.09 -1.10
CA ASN A 143 11.23 -17.63 -2.48
C ASN A 143 11.28 -18.81 -3.45
N LYS A 144 12.06 -19.86 -3.15
CA LYS A 144 12.10 -21.08 -3.96
C LYS A 144 10.74 -21.78 -4.03
N LYS A 145 10.00 -21.83 -2.93
CA LYS A 145 8.65 -22.39 -2.90
C LYS A 145 7.67 -21.59 -3.77
N HIS A 146 7.75 -20.25 -3.75
CA HIS A 146 6.80 -19.39 -4.45
C HIS A 146 7.17 -19.14 -5.92
N TYR A 147 8.46 -19.14 -6.25
CA TYR A 147 8.97 -18.68 -7.54
C TYR A 147 9.85 -19.71 -8.25
N GLY A 148 10.22 -20.81 -7.60
CA GLY A 148 11.16 -21.80 -8.14
C GLY A 148 12.63 -21.37 -8.13
N GLN A 149 12.93 -20.19 -7.58
CA GLN A 149 14.26 -19.55 -7.54
C GLN A 149 14.68 -19.16 -6.12
#